data_AF-A0AAV0IUV2-F1
#
_entry.id   AF-A0AAV0IUV2-F1
#
_cell.length_a   1.000
_cell.length_b   1.000
_cell.length_c   1.000
_cell.angle_alpha   90.00
_cell.angle_beta   90.00
_cell.angle_gamma   90.00
#
_symmetry.space_group_name_H-M   'P 1'
#
loop_
_entity.id
_entity.type
_entity.pdbx_description
1 polymer ?
#
loop_
_entity_poly.entity_id
_entity_poly.type
_entity_poly.pdbx_seq_one_letter_code
_entity_poly.pdbx_strand_id
1 'polypeptide(L)' 'MASSNFGRAALNSPPIFTGSNYTSWKKRMKKFLWTIDDELWLVVQNGPIQMDVENQPQWTAVQKKNAQLNQRVCMSCKL' A
#
# COMPACT_ATOMS: atom_id res chain seq x y z
N MET A 1 12.26 -26.97 24.15
CA MET A 1 12.21 -25.50 24.03
C MET A 1 11.82 -25.18 22.59
N ALA A 2 10.54 -24.91 22.31
CA ALA A 2 10.09 -24.57 20.96
C ALA A 2 10.00 -23.04 20.84
N SER A 3 10.99 -22.43 20.20
CA SER A 3 10.98 -21.00 19.91
C SER A 3 9.91 -20.66 18.89
N SER A 4 9.17 -19.62 19.23
CA SER A 4 8.05 -19.01 18.52
C SER A 4 8.40 -18.56 17.09
N ASN A 5 7.61 -18.98 16.10
CA ASN A 5 7.72 -18.52 14.70
C ASN A 5 6.56 -17.59 14.26
N PHE A 6 5.86 -16.93 15.20
CA PHE A 6 4.75 -16.01 14.87
C PHE A 6 5.19 -14.59 14.43
N GLY A 7 6.48 -14.36 14.17
CA GLY A 7 7.03 -13.02 13.97
C GLY A 7 7.27 -12.55 12.53
N ARG A 8 7.29 -13.44 11.52
CA ARG A 8 7.72 -13.06 10.15
C ARG A 8 6.63 -13.05 9.09
N ALA A 9 5.51 -13.74 9.28
CA ALA A 9 4.44 -13.80 8.28
C ALA A 9 3.58 -12.51 8.22
N ALA A 10 3.49 -11.75 9.30
CA ALA A 10 2.57 -10.60 9.41
C ALA A 10 3.02 -9.34 8.65
N LEU A 11 4.27 -9.26 8.20
CA LEU A 11 4.77 -8.12 7.42
C LEU A 11 4.60 -8.33 5.90
N ASN A 12 4.35 -9.56 5.45
CA ASN A 12 4.24 -9.89 4.02
C ASN A 12 2.79 -9.91 3.53
N SER A 13 1.81 -9.68 4.40
CA SER A 13 0.40 -9.71 4.05
C SER A 13 -0.35 -8.50 4.63
N PRO A 14 -1.30 -7.92 3.89
CA PRO A 14 -2.03 -6.75 4.34
C PRO A 14 -2.85 -7.09 5.59
N PRO A 15 -2.86 -6.21 6.61
CA PRO A 15 -3.67 -6.44 7.81
C PRO A 15 -5.16 -6.30 7.50
N ILE A 16 -5.95 -7.31 7.89
CA ILE A 16 -7.40 -7.32 7.71
C ILE A 16 -8.04 -6.32 8.68
N PHE A 17 -8.97 -5.50 8.17
CA PHE A 17 -9.78 -4.61 8.99
C PHE A 17 -11.07 -5.32 9.41
N THR A 18 -11.28 -5.51 10.71
CA THR A 18 -12.47 -6.19 11.25
C THR A 18 -13.54 -5.22 11.77
N GLY A 19 -13.44 -3.93 11.44
CA GLY A 19 -14.34 -2.88 11.94
C GLY A 19 -14.02 -2.38 13.36
N SER A 20 -13.08 -3.01 14.07
CA SER A 20 -12.64 -2.60 15.41
C SER A 20 -11.18 -2.17 15.44
N ASN A 21 -10.76 -1.44 16.48
CA ASN A 21 -9.37 -1.06 16.74
C ASN A 21 -8.67 -0.36 15.55
N TYR A 22 -9.36 0.59 14.91
CA TYR A 22 -8.86 1.34 13.75
C TYR A 22 -7.45 1.91 13.96
N THR A 23 -7.14 2.45 15.14
CA THR A 23 -5.81 2.99 15.47
C THR A 23 -4.70 1.95 15.33
N SER A 24 -4.95 0.72 15.79
CA SER A 24 -3.98 -0.38 15.72
C SER A 24 -3.88 -0.91 14.29
N TRP A 25 -5.00 -1.06 13.59
CA TRP A 25 -5.03 -1.44 12.19
C TRP A 25 -4.26 -0.45 11.32
N LYS A 26 -4.52 0.86 11.49
CA LYS A 26 -3.87 1.94 10.75
C LYS A 26 -2.35 1.91 10.89
N LYS A 27 -1.83 1.71 12.10
CA LYS A 27 -0.39 1.59 12.35
C LYS A 27 0.23 0.39 11.59
N ARG A 28 -0.47 -0.76 11.59
CA ARG A 28 -0.01 -1.97 10.89
C ARG A 28 -0.07 -1.80 9.38
N MET A 29 -1.16 -1.21 8.86
CA MET A 29 -1.32 -0.95 7.43
C MET A 29 -0.27 0.04 6.92
N LYS A 30 -0.02 1.12 7.67
CA LYS A 30 1.06 2.07 7.35
C LYS A 30 2.43 1.38 7.27
N LYS A 31 2.76 0.53 8.25
CA LYS A 31 4.03 -0.21 8.26
C LYS A 31 4.12 -1.20 7.10
N PHE A 32 3.04 -1.91 6.78
CA PHE A 32 2.97 -2.82 5.64
C PHE A 32 3.21 -2.08 4.32
N LEU A 33 2.51 -0.97 4.07
CA LEU A 33 2.68 -0.18 2.85
C LEU A 33 4.10 0.38 2.73
N TRP A 34 4.69 0.86 3.83
CA TRP A 34 6.09 1.29 3.86
C TRP A 34 7.11 0.21 3.49
N THR A 35 6.81 -1.07 3.71
CA THR A 35 7.70 -2.16 3.24
C THR A 35 7.59 -2.43 1.74
N ILE A 36 6.55 -1.93 1.07
CA ILE A 36 6.34 -2.07 -0.37
C ILE A 36 6.91 -0.86 -1.11
N ASP A 37 6.48 0.33 -0.70
CA ASP A 37 6.90 1.63 -1.24
C ASP A 37 6.44 2.72 -0.25
N ASP A 38 7.32 3.63 0.10
CA ASP A 38 7.08 4.66 1.11
C ASP A 38 6.04 5.71 0.69
N GLU A 39 5.81 5.86 -0.63
CA GLU A 39 4.83 6.78 -1.21
C GLU A 39 3.40 6.21 -1.21
N LEU A 40 3.22 4.89 -1.06
CA LEU A 40 1.88 4.27 -1.09
C LEU A 40 0.97 4.77 0.03
N TRP A 41 1.53 5.03 1.21
CA TRP A 41 0.74 5.57 2.32
C TRP A 41 0.20 6.97 2.01
N LEU A 42 0.96 7.79 1.27
CA LEU A 42 0.51 9.11 0.86
C LEU A 42 -0.66 9.01 -0.11
N VAL A 43 -0.63 8.07 -1.06
CA VAL A 43 -1.73 7.82 -2.00
C VAL A 43 -2.98 7.31 -1.28
N VAL A 44 -2.84 6.47 -0.24
CA VAL A 44 -3.98 6.05 0.59
C VAL A 44 -4.58 7.21 1.37
N GLN A 45 -3.77 8.14 1.88
CA GLN A 45 -4.26 9.28 2.65
C GLN A 45 -4.89 10.38 1.79
N ASN A 46 -4.27 10.68 0.65
CA ASN A 46 -4.61 11.83 -0.18
C ASN A 46 -5.50 11.46 -1.38
N GLY A 47 -5.65 10.16 -1.65
CA GLY A 47 -6.35 9.63 -2.81
C GLY A 47 -5.42 9.36 -4.01
N PRO A 48 -5.97 8.77 -5.08
CA PRO A 48 -5.21 8.46 -6.29
C PRO A 48 -4.56 9.70 -6.91
N ILE A 49 -3.32 9.54 -7.38
CA ILE A 49 -2.58 10.59 -8.07
C ILE A 49 -3.26 10.85 -9.42
N GLN A 50 -3.61 12.10 -9.72
CA GLN A 50 -4.16 12.47 -11.02
C GLN A 50 -3.12 12.29 -12.11
N MET A 51 -3.50 11.59 -13.18
CA MET A 51 -2.63 11.27 -14.31
C MET A 51 -3.15 11.98 -15.55
N ASP A 52 -2.26 12.66 -16.27
CA ASP A 52 -2.52 13.08 -17.64
C ASP A 52 -2.36 11.87 -18.57
N VAL A 53 -3.49 11.43 -19.13
CA VAL A 53 -3.60 10.20 -19.93
C VAL A 53 -3.34 10.47 -21.41
N GLU A 54 -3.28 11.73 -21.84
CA GLU A 54 -3.23 12.08 -23.27
C GLU A 54 -1.95 11.58 -23.97
N ASN A 55 -0.85 11.39 -23.22
CA ASN A 55 0.44 10.93 -23.75
C ASN A 55 1.01 9.68 -23.05
N GLN A 56 0.18 8.67 -22.74
CA GLN A 56 0.66 7.42 -22.11
C GLN A 56 1.92 6.78 -22.71
N PRO A 57 2.09 6.72 -24.05
CA PRO A 57 3.27 6.10 -24.66
C PRO A 57 4.58 6.84 -24.35
N GLN A 58 4.50 8.14 -24.03
CA GLN A 58 5.63 9.02 -23.75
C GLN A 58 5.80 9.32 -22.25
N TRP A 59 5.11 8.58 -21.38
CA TRP A 59 5.18 8.83 -19.94
C TRP A 59 6.61 8.77 -19.41
N THR A 60 6.96 9.81 -18.64
CA THR A 60 8.19 9.89 -17.88
C THR A 60 8.26 8.79 -16.81
N ALA A 61 9.45 8.53 -16.28
CA ALA A 61 9.63 7.57 -15.19
C ALA A 61 8.75 7.89 -13.97
N VAL A 62 8.55 9.17 -13.67
CA VAL A 62 7.68 9.64 -12.57
C VAL A 62 6.22 9.30 -12.84
N GLN A 63 5.73 9.56 -14.06
CA GLN A 63 4.35 9.22 -14.42
C GLN A 63 4.10 7.71 -14.40
N LYS A 64 5.07 6.91 -14.86
CA LYS A 64 5.01 5.44 -14.76
C LYS A 64 4.98 4.97 -13.29
N LYS A 65 5.79 5.59 -12.43
CA LYS A 65 5.78 5.31 -10.98
C LYS A 65 4.42 5.65 -10.36
N ASN A 66 3.87 6.82 -10.65
CA ASN A 66 2.57 7.27 -10.13
C ASN A 66 1.43 6.33 -10.55
N ALA A 67 1.42 5.88 -11.82
CA ALA A 67 0.45 4.90 -12.29
C ALA A 67 0.58 3.56 -11.55
N GLN A 68 1.81 3.11 -11.28
CA GLN A 68 2.09 1.91 -10.52
C GLN A 68 1.62 2.03 -9.06
N LEU A 69 1.83 3.18 -8.41
CA LEU A 69 1.35 3.44 -7.06
C LEU A 69 -0.19 3.39 -6.99
N ASN A 70 -0.88 4.05 -7.91
CA ASN A 70 -2.35 4.02 -7.99
C ASN A 70 -2.88 2.59 -8.15
N GLN A 71 -2.26 1.78 -9.01
CA GLN A 71 -2.64 0.38 -9.21
C GLN A 71 -2.45 -0.47 -7.94
N ARG A 72 -1.33 -0.27 -7.25
CA ARG A 72 -0.99 -1.03 -6.03
C ARG A 72 -1.90 -0.70 -4.86
N VAL A 73 -2.30 0.57 -4.70
CA VAL A 73 -3.31 0.95 -3.68
C VAL A 73 -4.66 0.30 -3.96
N CYS A 74 -5.11 0.24 -5.22
CA CYS A 74 -6.37 -0.41 -5.59
C CYS A 74 -6.38 -1.92 -5.27
N MET A 75 -5.24 -2.61 -5.45
CA MET A 75 -5.11 -4.03 -5.10
C MET A 75 -5.09 -4.27 -3.58
N SER A 76 -4.65 -3.30 -2.77
CA SER A 76 -4.72 -3.38 -1.31
C SER A 76 -6.15 -3.24 -0.74
N CYS A 77 -7.11 -2.80 -1.58
CA CYS A 77 -8.52 -2.67 -1.24
C CYS A 77 -9.39 -3.86 -1.70
N LYS A 78 -8.83 -4.85 -2.42
CA LYS A 78 -9.55 -6.10 -2.72
C LYS A 78 -9.44 -7.06 -1.52
N LEU A 79 -10.25 -6.81 -0.50
CA LEU A 79 -10.66 -7.76 0.53
C LEU A 79 -12.17 -7.96 0.42
#